data_AF-A0A521L9J6-F1
#
_entry.id   AF-A0A521L9J6-F1
#
_cell.length_a   1.000
_cell.length_b   1.000
_cell.length_c   1.000
_cell.angle_alpha   90.00
_cell.angle_beta   90.00
_cell.angle_gamma   90.00
#
_symmetry.space_group_name_H-M   'P 1'
#
loop_
_entity.id
_entity.type
_entity.pdbx_description
1 polymer ?
#
loop_
_entity_poly.entity_id
_entity_poly.type
_entity_poly.pdbx_seq_one_letter_code
_entity_poly.pdbx_strand_id
1 'polypeptide(L)'
;MNSISTHPSLLQQAANVLEWGRLLEVLAGQSRSAMGAARCRDLPLETELDDVRLRLQETDEMVSLREGEDPFPALSFPDLRDVLGRAAKGAALEARELRDLSLVLTLADDVMRHMGRRRSQAPA
;
A
#
# COMPACT_ATOMS: atom_id res chain seq x y z
N MET A 1 -26.99 -2.70 32.30
CA MET A 1 -26.67 -2.96 30.88
C MET A 1 -26.46 -1.60 30.23
N ASN A 2 -25.23 -1.07 30.29
CA ASN A 2 -24.87 0.22 29.69
C ASN A 2 -24.23 -0.04 28.33
N SER A 3 -25.00 0.20 27.26
CA SER A 3 -24.44 0.35 25.92
C SER A 3 -23.73 1.69 25.86
N ILE A 4 -22.40 1.65 25.90
CA ILE A 4 -21.54 2.79 25.54
C ILE A 4 -21.67 2.94 24.03
N SER A 5 -22.42 3.95 23.60
CA SER A 5 -22.42 4.40 22.21
C SER A 5 -21.05 5.01 21.92
N THR A 6 -20.13 4.23 21.35
CA THR A 6 -18.86 4.73 20.83
C THR A 6 -19.18 5.79 19.77
N HIS A 7 -18.95 7.07 20.07
CA HIS A 7 -19.51 8.18 19.31
C HIS A 7 -18.73 8.44 17.99
N PRO A 8 -19.28 8.12 16.80
CA PRO A 8 -18.64 8.45 15.52
C PRO A 8 -18.33 9.96 15.37
N SER A 9 -19.03 10.82 16.13
CA SER A 9 -18.77 12.26 16.16
C SER A 9 -17.42 12.66 16.75
N LEU A 10 -16.90 11.93 17.75
CA LEU A 10 -15.61 12.26 18.38
C LEU A 10 -14.43 11.87 17.48
N LEU A 11 -14.50 10.69 16.86
CA LEU A 11 -13.49 10.26 15.90
C LEU A 11 -13.45 11.19 14.69
N GLN A 12 -14.62 11.59 14.19
CA GLN A 12 -14.72 12.56 13.09
C GLN A 12 -14.15 13.93 13.49
N GLN A 13 -14.42 14.40 14.71
CA GLN A 13 -13.84 15.64 15.22
C GLN A 13 -12.31 15.54 15.35
N ALA A 14 -11.79 14.43 15.86
CA ALA A 14 -10.35 14.17 15.93
C ALA A 14 -9.71 14.16 14.53
N ALA A 15 -10.32 13.47 13.57
CA ALA A 15 -9.86 13.44 12.18
C ALA A 15 -9.84 14.84 11.55
N ASN A 16 -10.83 15.69 11.84
CA ASN A 16 -10.85 17.08 11.39
C ASN A 16 -9.74 17.92 12.01
N VAL A 17 -9.54 17.83 13.34
CA VAL A 17 -8.51 18.60 14.07
C VAL A 17 -7.10 18.19 13.63
N LEU A 18 -6.89 16.91 13.36
CA LEU A 18 -5.63 16.38 12.82
C LEU A 18 -5.43 16.67 11.33
N GLU A 19 -6.42 17.28 10.67
CA GLU A 19 -6.47 17.43 9.20
C GLU A 19 -6.21 16.10 8.48
N TRP A 20 -6.75 14.98 8.99
CA TRP A 20 -6.44 13.63 8.54
C TRP A 20 -6.57 13.48 7.03
N GLY A 21 -7.68 13.97 6.45
CA GLY A 21 -7.89 13.91 4.99
C GLY A 21 -6.80 14.65 4.19
N ARG A 22 -6.28 15.78 4.69
CA ARG A 22 -5.18 16.50 4.05
C ARG A 22 -3.89 15.69 4.09
N LEU A 23 -3.59 15.05 5.23
CA LEU A 23 -2.45 14.16 5.36
C LEU A 23 -2.54 13.00 4.36
N LEU A 24 -3.73 12.37 4.20
CA LEU A 24 -3.91 11.29 3.25
C LEU A 24 -3.67 11.72 1.80
N GLU A 25 -4.07 12.92 1.40
CA GLU A 25 -3.77 13.44 0.06
C GLU A 25 -2.28 13.70 -0.15
N VAL A 26 -1.57 14.20 0.87
CA VAL A 26 -0.11 14.36 0.82
C VAL A 26 0.56 12.99 0.63
N LEU A 27 0.15 11.99 1.40
CA LEU A 27 0.68 10.61 1.28
C LEU A 27 0.37 10.00 -0.08
N ALA A 28 -0.85 10.18 -0.58
CA ALA A 28 -1.26 9.69 -1.90
C ALA A 28 -0.40 10.30 -3.01
N GLY A 29 -0.04 11.59 -2.90
CA GLY A 29 0.86 12.26 -3.82
C GLY A 29 2.31 11.74 -3.80
N GLN A 30 2.74 11.09 -2.71
CA GLN A 30 4.06 10.46 -2.60
C GLN A 30 4.08 9.00 -3.10
N SER A 31 2.91 8.42 -3.34
CA SER A 31 2.82 7.04 -3.84
C SER A 31 3.38 6.91 -5.27
N ARG A 32 3.90 5.72 -5.60
CA ARG A 32 4.50 5.43 -6.91
C ARG A 32 3.54 4.72 -7.87
N SER A 33 2.32 4.39 -7.45
CA SER A 33 1.32 3.74 -8.29
C SER A 33 -0.08 4.26 -7.96
N ALA A 34 -0.98 4.22 -8.94
CA ALA A 34 -2.38 4.63 -8.74
C ALA A 34 -3.07 3.80 -7.64
N MET A 35 -2.74 2.51 -7.56
CA MET A 35 -3.20 1.62 -6.49
C MET A 35 -2.66 2.03 -5.12
N GLY A 36 -1.38 2.43 -5.03
CA GLY A 36 -0.80 2.97 -3.80
C GLY A 36 -1.48 4.27 -3.37
N ALA A 37 -1.73 5.18 -4.31
CA ALA A 37 -2.43 6.44 -4.06
C ALA A 37 -3.83 6.20 -3.50
N ALA A 38 -4.59 5.28 -4.11
CA ALA A 38 -5.92 4.91 -3.63
C ALA A 38 -5.85 4.34 -2.20
N ARG A 39 -4.90 3.42 -1.94
CA ARG A 39 -4.69 2.86 -0.59
C ARG A 39 -4.36 3.94 0.44
N CYS A 40 -3.53 4.93 0.11
CA CYS A 40 -3.23 6.04 1.00
C CYS A 40 -4.49 6.86 1.36
N ARG A 41 -5.37 7.13 0.39
CA ARG A 41 -6.63 7.86 0.62
C ARG A 41 -7.64 7.07 1.45
N ASP A 42 -7.58 5.75 1.39
CA ASP A 42 -8.47 4.86 2.12
C ASP A 42 -7.92 4.49 3.51
N LEU A 43 -6.78 5.05 3.95
CA LEU A 43 -6.21 4.76 5.27
C LEU A 43 -7.13 5.27 6.39
N PRO A 44 -7.61 4.38 7.29
CA PRO A 44 -8.40 4.80 8.42
C PRO A 44 -7.53 5.53 9.45
N LEU A 45 -8.16 6.46 10.18
CA LEU A 45 -7.59 6.90 11.46
C LEU A 45 -7.83 5.79 12.47
N GLU A 46 -6.80 5.01 12.76
CA GLU A 46 -6.93 3.84 13.62
C GLU A 46 -7.35 4.21 15.05
N THR A 47 -8.18 3.36 15.63
CA THR A 47 -8.74 3.55 16.98
C THR A 47 -8.24 2.52 17.99
N GLU A 48 -7.65 1.43 17.50
CA GLU A 48 -7.07 0.37 18.33
C GLU A 48 -5.55 0.52 18.36
N LEU A 49 -4.97 0.46 19.57
CA LEU A 49 -3.54 0.67 19.77
C LEU A 49 -2.68 -0.39 19.07
N ASP A 50 -3.15 -1.62 19.03
CA ASP A 50 -2.42 -2.72 18.40
C ASP A 50 -2.38 -2.56 16.87
N ASP A 51 -3.46 -2.06 16.25
CA ASP A 51 -3.50 -1.74 14.82
C ASP A 51 -2.57 -0.57 14.48
N VAL A 52 -2.52 0.47 15.33
CA VAL A 52 -1.56 1.58 15.19
C VAL A 52 -0.12 1.07 15.25
N ARG A 53 0.20 0.22 16.24
CA ARG A 53 1.54 -0.34 16.40
C ARG A 53 1.95 -1.18 15.21
N LEU A 54 1.04 -2.03 14.71
CA LEU A 54 1.31 -2.86 13.54
C LEU A 54 1.64 -1.99 12.32
N ARG A 55 0.83 -0.97 12.01
CA ARG A 55 1.09 -0.08 10.86
C ARG A 55 2.37 0.73 10.99
N LEU A 56 2.71 1.18 12.21
CA LEU A 56 3.97 1.88 12.46
C LEU A 56 5.16 0.93 12.28
N GLN A 57 5.05 -0.31 12.78
CA GLN A 57 6.07 -1.34 12.58
C GLN A 57 6.28 -1.63 11.08
N GLU A 58 5.20 -1.82 10.30
CA GLU A 58 5.30 -2.00 8.85
C GLU A 58 6.00 -0.82 8.16
N THR A 59 5.79 0.40 8.67
CA THR A 59 6.45 1.61 8.16
C THR A 59 7.94 1.61 8.51
N ASP A 60 8.30 1.30 9.75
CA ASP A 60 9.69 1.22 10.21
C ASP A 60 10.47 0.13 9.47
N GLU A 61 9.83 -1.02 9.22
CA GLU A 61 10.38 -2.10 8.39
C GLU A 61 10.66 -1.64 6.96
N MET A 62 9.75 -0.86 6.36
CA MET A 62 9.93 -0.28 5.03
C MET A 62 11.03 0.80 5.00
N VAL A 63 11.15 1.63 6.04
CA VAL A 63 12.27 2.58 6.17
C VAL A 63 13.59 1.81 6.21
N SER A 64 13.66 0.76 7.03
CA SER A 64 14.85 -0.10 7.12
C SER A 64 15.19 -0.79 5.80
N LEU A 65 14.19 -1.22 5.01
CA LEU A 65 14.38 -1.75 3.65
C LEU A 65 15.00 -0.71 2.72
N ARG A 66 14.55 0.55 2.80
CA ARG A 66 14.98 1.62 1.91
C ARG A 66 16.38 2.14 2.24
N GLU A 67 16.79 2.08 3.50
CA GLU A 67 18.09 2.55 3.97
C GLU A 67 19.19 1.47 3.89
N GLY A 68 18.81 0.21 3.61
CA GLY A 68 19.74 -0.90 3.44
C GLY A 68 20.65 -0.78 2.21
N GLU A 69 21.70 -1.61 2.16
CA GLU A 69 22.69 -1.61 1.08
C GLU A 69 22.15 -2.14 -0.26
N ASP A 70 21.19 -3.07 -0.23
CA ASP A 70 20.46 -3.53 -1.43
C ASP A 70 19.24 -2.61 -1.63
N PRO A 71 19.18 -1.80 -2.70
CA PRO A 71 18.08 -0.87 -2.91
C PRO A 71 16.75 -1.61 -3.11
N PHE A 72 15.72 -1.21 -2.37
CA PHE A 72 14.38 -1.73 -2.58
C PHE A 72 13.83 -1.34 -3.97
N PRO A 73 13.20 -2.27 -4.73
CA PRO A 73 12.67 -1.96 -6.06
C PRO A 73 11.66 -0.80 -6.06
N ALA A 74 11.74 0.07 -7.06
CA ALA A 74 10.77 1.16 -7.20
C ALA A 74 9.39 0.62 -7.57
N LEU A 75 8.40 0.81 -6.69
CA LEU A 75 7.04 0.28 -6.85
C LEU A 75 6.17 1.08 -7.84
N SER A 76 6.71 1.41 -9.00
CA SER A 76 5.98 2.08 -10.10
C SER A 76 5.50 1.03 -11.10
N PHE A 77 4.19 0.92 -11.27
CA PHE A 77 3.58 -0.06 -12.16
C PHE A 77 2.23 0.43 -12.71
N PRO A 78 1.84 -0.01 -13.92
CA PRO A 78 0.55 0.35 -14.51
C PRO A 78 -0.62 -0.27 -13.72
N ASP A 79 -1.74 0.44 -13.65
CA ASP A 79 -2.96 -0.10 -13.06
C ASP A 79 -3.68 -1.01 -14.07
N LEU A 80 -3.71 -2.30 -13.78
CA LEU A 80 -4.29 -3.31 -14.65
C LEU A 80 -5.65 -3.82 -14.16
N ARG A 81 -6.26 -3.20 -13.13
CA ARG A 81 -7.52 -3.72 -12.54
C ARG A 81 -8.63 -3.85 -13.58
N ASP A 82 -8.83 -2.85 -14.43
CA ASP A 82 -9.86 -2.87 -15.47
C ASP A 82 -9.52 -3.84 -16.60
N VAL A 83 -8.24 -3.94 -16.97
CA VAL A 83 -7.72 -4.88 -17.96
C VAL A 83 -8.00 -6.32 -17.52
N LEU A 84 -7.61 -6.65 -16.28
CA LEU A 84 -7.85 -7.96 -15.68
C LEU A 84 -9.35 -8.25 -15.50
N GLY A 85 -10.13 -7.24 -15.12
CA GLY A 85 -11.58 -7.34 -14.99
C GLY A 85 -12.31 -7.67 -16.30
N ARG A 86 -11.82 -7.14 -17.44
CA ARG A 86 -12.32 -7.53 -18.77
C ARG A 86 -11.81 -8.90 -19.19
N ALA A 87 -10.53 -9.20 -18.98
CA ALA A 87 -9.95 -10.50 -19.33
C ALA A 87 -10.66 -11.66 -18.60
N ALA A 88 -11.00 -11.47 -17.32
CA ALA A 88 -11.77 -12.44 -16.54
C ALA A 88 -13.17 -12.73 -17.13
N LYS A 89 -13.71 -11.81 -17.94
CA LYS A 89 -14.99 -11.96 -18.66
C LYS A 89 -14.80 -12.52 -20.09
N GLY A 90 -13.60 -12.96 -20.44
CA GLY A 90 -13.27 -13.55 -21.74
C GLY A 90 -12.82 -12.57 -22.81
N ALA A 91 -12.58 -11.29 -22.46
CA ALA A 91 -11.98 -10.36 -23.41
C ALA A 91 -10.51 -10.73 -23.68
N ALA A 92 -10.08 -10.61 -24.94
CA ALA A 92 -8.67 -10.78 -25.30
C ALA A 92 -7.84 -9.58 -24.80
N LEU A 93 -6.61 -9.86 -24.39
CA LEU A 93 -5.63 -8.81 -24.06
C LEU A 93 -4.96 -8.30 -25.32
N GLU A 94 -4.85 -6.99 -25.43
CA GLU A 94 -4.11 -6.34 -26.51
C GLU A 94 -2.59 -6.38 -26.25
N ALA A 95 -1.79 -6.19 -27.30
CA ALA A 95 -0.33 -6.21 -27.19
C ALA A 95 0.22 -5.23 -26.15
N ARG A 96 -0.39 -4.04 -26.02
CA ARG A 96 -0.01 -3.05 -24.99
C ARG A 96 -0.31 -3.54 -23.59
N GLU A 97 -1.45 -4.21 -23.41
CA GLU A 97 -1.89 -4.74 -22.11
C GLU A 97 -1.02 -5.92 -21.68
N LEU A 98 -0.60 -6.77 -22.62
CA LEU A 98 0.37 -7.83 -22.38
C LEU A 98 1.74 -7.27 -21.97
N ARG A 99 2.18 -6.17 -22.60
CA ARG A 99 3.41 -5.48 -22.22
C ARG A 99 3.31 -4.92 -20.81
N ASP A 100 2.21 -4.25 -20.49
CA ASP A 100 1.99 -3.65 -19.18
C ASP A 100 1.86 -4.73 -18.08
N LEU A 101 1.27 -5.89 -18.40
CA LEU A 101 1.28 -7.08 -17.54
C LEU A 101 2.69 -7.61 -17.30
N SER A 102 3.53 -7.68 -18.34
CA SER A 102 4.94 -8.08 -18.20
C SER A 102 5.71 -7.14 -17.26
N LEU A 103 5.45 -5.83 -17.30
CA LEU A 103 6.06 -4.87 -16.36
C LEU A 103 5.65 -5.16 -14.91
N VAL A 104 4.38 -5.44 -14.65
CA VAL A 104 3.89 -5.79 -13.31
C VAL A 104 4.52 -7.09 -12.81
N LEU A 105 4.57 -8.13 -13.65
CA LEU A 105 5.15 -9.43 -13.29
C LEU A 105 6.65 -9.33 -13.02
N THR A 106 7.37 -8.55 -13.83
CA THR A 106 8.82 -8.31 -13.64
C THR A 106 9.07 -7.62 -12.30
N LEU A 107 8.33 -6.55 -11.99
CA LEU A 107 8.45 -5.87 -10.70
C LEU A 107 8.12 -6.80 -9.52
N ALA A 108 7.11 -7.67 -9.66
CA ALA A 108 6.78 -8.64 -8.64
C ALA A 108 7.93 -9.63 -8.39
N ASP A 109 8.57 -10.13 -9.45
CA ASP A 109 9.76 -10.98 -9.34
C ASP A 109 10.93 -10.24 -8.65
N ASP A 110 11.18 -8.99 -9.02
CA ASP A 110 12.23 -8.16 -8.39
C ASP A 110 12.00 -8.00 -6.88
N VAL A 111 10.76 -7.71 -6.47
CA VAL A 111 10.39 -7.60 -5.05
C VAL A 111 10.55 -8.95 -4.35
N MET A 112 10.06 -10.04 -4.92
CA MET A 112 10.21 -11.38 -4.32
C MET A 112 11.67 -11.78 -4.16
N ARG A 113 12.52 -11.49 -5.15
CA ARG A 113 13.97 -11.75 -5.10
C ARG A 113 14.63 -10.92 -4.01
N HIS A 114 14.33 -9.62 -3.92
CA HIS A 114 14.87 -8.75 -2.90
C HIS A 114 14.50 -9.24 -1.49
N MET A 115 13.22 -9.58 -1.25
CA MET A 115 12.76 -10.13 0.02
C MET A 115 13.39 -11.49 0.34
N GLY A 116 13.58 -12.35 -0.68
CA GLY A 116 14.26 -13.64 -0.53
C GLY A 116 15.73 -13.50 -0.12
N ARG A 117 16.47 -12.56 -0.74
CA ARG A 117 17.87 -12.25 -0.36
C ARG A 117 17.96 -11.76 1.08
N ARG A 118 17.09 -10.84 1.49
CA ARG A 118 17.09 -10.32 2.88
C ARG A 118 16.80 -11.42 3.91
N ARG A 119 15.86 -12.33 3.62
CA ARG A 119 15.55 -13.46 4.51
C ARG A 119 16.76 -14.36 4.75
N SER A 120 17.63 -14.53 3.74
CA SER A 120 18.86 -15.30 3.88
C SER A 120 19.97 -14.59 4.67
N GLN A 121 19.85 -13.28 4.89
CA GLN A 121 20.85 -12.44 5.59
C GLN A 121 20.45 -12.11 7.04
N ALA A 122 19.18 -12.26 7.41
CA ALA A 122 18.72 -12.08 8.79
C ALA A 122 19.10 -13.31 9.65
N PRO A 123 19.78 -13.15 10.80
CA PRO A 123 20.02 -14.26 11.72
C PRO A 123 18.69 -14.78 12.30
N ALA A 124 18.64 -16.09 12.57
CA ALA A 124 17.49 -16.81 13.10
C ALA A 124 17.10 -16.37 14.52
#